data_AF-A0A2P2D857-F1
#
_entry.id   AF-A0A2P2D857-F1
#
_cell.length_a   1.000
_cell.length_b   1.000
_cell.length_c   1.000
_cell.angle_alpha   90.00
_cell.angle_beta   90.00
_cell.angle_gamma   90.00
#
_symmetry.space_group_name_H-M   'P 1'
#
loop_
_entity.id
_entity.type
_entity.pdbx_description
1 polymer ?
#
loop_
_entity_poly.entity_id
_entity_poly.type
_entity_poly.pdbx_seq_one_letter_code
_entity_poly.pdbx_strand_id
1 'polypeptide(L)'
;MDSSFKPKPLLNKSELRQIKRSKTRVEGKKVITDDVKKLKSLKVTPELSFQESIDYYKEPIWIEYYIPKESRFAFETKYLFILLVDPQTTDEECDLARKEAQEKNEIVDVFGYMESHPDSIRLIEDSYHSTMSMHETIHHIYRNYKETGATEDLKTACYLTEALLKYEPTIAGLTYFRDYSIYNLNYWIRTLNRLKIDFALEDATVSLLIKRRNELWEIENREEDEDFDLLAALFFEQAFPNRGAGELSSDDMLLFE
;
A
#
# COMPACT_ATOMS: atom_id res chain seq x y z
N MET A 1 26.01 -26.67 15.84
CA MET A 1 25.84 -26.02 14.52
C MET A 1 24.59 -25.17 14.66
N ASP A 2 24.75 -23.94 15.13
CA ASP A 2 23.61 -23.08 15.47
C ASP A 2 23.26 -22.20 14.27
N SER A 3 22.25 -22.61 13.50
CA SER A 3 21.62 -21.75 12.52
C SER A 3 20.63 -20.83 13.24
N SER A 4 21.11 -19.69 13.74
CA SER A 4 20.23 -18.64 14.22
C SER A 4 19.37 -18.15 13.06
N PHE A 5 18.08 -18.44 13.10
CA PHE A 5 17.09 -17.84 12.21
C PHE A 5 17.06 -16.35 12.50
N LYS A 6 17.77 -15.55 11.69
CA LYS A 6 17.64 -14.09 11.73
C LYS A 6 16.45 -13.74 10.84
N PRO A 7 15.36 -13.16 11.37
CA PRO A 7 14.27 -12.67 10.53
C PRO A 7 14.86 -11.70 9.50
N LYS A 8 14.44 -11.85 8.23
CA LYS A 8 14.81 -10.89 7.18
C LYS A 8 14.41 -9.49 7.67
N PRO A 9 15.29 -8.49 7.54
CA PRO A 9 14.95 -7.13 7.94
C PRO A 9 13.68 -6.71 7.19
N LEU A 10 12.74 -6.10 7.91
CA LEU A 10 11.51 -5.55 7.34
C LEU A 10 11.79 -4.49 6.26
N LEU A 11 13.01 -3.93 6.28
CA LEU A 11 13.49 -2.87 5.41
C LEU A 11 14.55 -3.37 4.42
N ASN A 12 14.40 -3.05 3.14
CA ASN A 12 15.42 -3.28 2.12
C ASN A 12 16.55 -2.23 2.22
N LYS A 13 17.70 -2.50 1.56
CA LYS A 13 18.87 -1.60 1.55
C LYS A 13 18.55 -0.22 0.97
N SER A 14 17.58 -0.12 0.07
CA SER A 14 17.07 1.14 -0.49
C SER A 14 16.34 1.97 0.56
N GLU A 15 15.41 1.37 1.31
CA GLU A 15 14.67 2.03 2.41
C GLU A 15 15.62 2.48 3.54
N LEU A 16 16.65 1.68 3.84
CA LEU A 16 17.71 2.07 4.80
C LEU A 16 18.57 3.24 4.31
N ARG A 17 18.80 3.37 2.99
CA ARG A 17 19.49 4.53 2.40
C ARG A 17 18.60 5.77 2.39
N GLN A 18 17.31 5.60 2.14
CA GLN A 18 16.29 6.65 2.16
C GLN A 18 16.16 7.28 3.56
N ILE A 19 16.09 6.44 4.61
CA ILE A 19 16.06 6.88 6.02
C ILE A 19 17.37 7.56 6.44
N LYS A 20 18.52 7.16 5.88
CA LYS A 20 19.81 7.80 6.18
C LYS A 20 19.97 9.16 5.50
N ARG A 21 19.42 9.36 4.30
CA ARG A 21 19.45 10.66 3.60
C ARG A 21 18.51 11.70 4.23
N SER A 22 17.40 11.29 4.86
CA SER A 22 16.44 12.19 5.52
C SER A 22 16.82 12.61 6.95
N LYS A 23 17.93 12.09 7.51
CA LYS A 23 18.36 12.30 8.90
C LYS A 23 19.30 13.50 9.12
N THR A 24 19.26 14.55 8.29
CA THR A 24 20.04 15.78 8.57
C THR A 24 19.31 16.59 9.64
N ARG A 25 19.82 16.60 10.88
CA ARG A 25 19.26 17.36 12.01
C ARG A 25 20.03 18.69 12.16
N VAL A 26 19.30 19.81 12.24
CA VAL A 26 19.83 21.11 12.69
C VAL A 26 18.96 21.57 13.86
N GLU A 27 19.59 21.92 14.99
CA GLU A 27 18.94 22.42 16.22
C GLU A 27 17.81 21.53 16.80
N GLY A 28 17.92 20.21 16.68
CA GLY A 28 17.00 19.28 17.33
C GLY A 28 15.59 19.22 16.72
N LYS A 29 15.33 19.91 15.60
CA LYS A 29 14.15 19.71 14.77
C LYS A 29 14.54 19.02 13.46
N LYS A 30 13.72 18.06 13.05
CA LYS A 30 13.91 17.28 11.83
C LYS A 30 13.57 18.20 10.64
N VAL A 31 14.55 18.55 9.82
CA VAL A 31 14.37 19.40 8.64
C VAL A 31 14.76 18.55 7.43
N ILE A 32 13.77 18.14 6.63
CA ILE A 32 13.99 17.22 5.51
C ILE A 32 14.74 17.93 4.37
N THR A 33 14.55 19.23 4.18
CA THR A 33 15.35 20.10 3.31
C THR A 33 15.18 21.58 3.69
N ASP A 34 16.26 22.36 3.79
CA ASP A 34 16.20 23.83 3.96
C ASP A 34 15.74 24.56 2.68
N ASP A 35 15.60 23.82 1.57
CA ASP A 35 15.30 24.41 0.27
C ASP A 35 13.80 24.46 -0.01
N VAL A 36 13.16 25.52 0.50
CA VAL A 36 11.77 25.89 0.19
C VAL A 36 11.54 25.96 -1.33
N LYS A 37 12.57 26.23 -2.14
CA LYS A 37 12.41 26.22 -3.60
C LYS A 37 12.22 24.80 -4.13
N LYS A 38 12.91 23.79 -3.59
CA LYS A 38 12.75 22.38 -3.99
C LYS A 38 11.35 21.88 -3.63
N LEU A 39 10.85 22.19 -2.43
CA LEU A 39 9.48 21.83 -2.01
C LEU A 39 8.40 22.50 -2.88
N LYS A 40 8.59 23.76 -3.25
CA LYS A 40 7.70 24.48 -4.17
C LYS A 40 7.80 23.99 -5.61
N SER A 41 8.97 23.51 -6.04
CA SER A 41 9.19 23.01 -7.40
C SER A 41 8.71 21.58 -7.62
N LEU A 42 8.35 20.85 -6.54
CA LEU A 42 7.72 19.53 -6.67
C LEU A 42 6.49 19.68 -7.55
N LYS A 43 6.52 19.01 -8.71
CA LYS A 43 5.40 19.02 -9.63
C LYS A 43 4.20 18.41 -8.92
N VAL A 44 3.16 19.22 -8.73
CA VAL A 44 1.88 18.74 -8.23
C VAL A 44 1.29 17.94 -9.36
N THR A 45 1.26 16.62 -9.21
CA THR A 45 0.66 15.69 -10.16
C THR A 45 1.57 15.45 -11.38
N PRO A 46 1.99 14.19 -11.66
CA PRO A 46 2.37 13.85 -13.02
C PRO A 46 1.19 14.18 -13.94
N GLU A 47 1.46 14.74 -15.13
CA GLU A 47 0.43 15.02 -16.15
C GLU A 47 -0.09 13.69 -16.72
N LEU A 48 -0.87 12.96 -15.93
CA LEU A 48 -1.47 11.69 -16.32
C LEU A 48 -2.80 11.96 -17.01
N SER A 49 -3.03 11.26 -18.12
CA SER A 49 -4.38 11.14 -18.66
C SER A 49 -5.30 10.46 -17.66
N PHE A 50 -6.62 10.61 -17.83
CA PHE A 50 -7.59 9.90 -16.99
C PHE A 50 -7.34 8.38 -16.99
N GLN A 51 -7.02 7.83 -18.17
CA GLN A 51 -6.81 6.40 -18.34
C GLN A 51 -5.61 5.91 -17.55
N GLU A 52 -4.50 6.65 -17.58
CA GLU A 52 -3.31 6.31 -16.78
C GLU A 52 -3.58 6.48 -15.29
N SER A 53 -4.38 7.47 -14.90
CA SER A 53 -4.65 7.74 -13.48
C SER A 53 -5.45 6.66 -12.77
N ILE A 54 -6.10 5.76 -13.51
CA ILE A 54 -6.82 4.60 -12.96
C ILE A 54 -5.85 3.64 -12.26
N ASP A 55 -4.64 3.49 -12.79
CA ASP A 55 -3.63 2.55 -12.28
C ASP A 55 -2.78 3.12 -11.14
N TYR A 56 -3.20 4.23 -10.54
CA TYR A 56 -2.52 4.83 -9.40
C TYR A 56 -3.46 5.01 -8.21
N TYR A 57 -2.96 4.71 -7.02
CA TYR A 57 -3.53 5.26 -5.80
C TYR A 57 -2.94 6.66 -5.54
N LYS A 58 -3.78 7.60 -5.10
CA LYS A 58 -3.42 9.01 -4.90
C LYS A 58 -3.51 9.34 -3.43
N GLU A 59 -2.36 9.49 -2.78
CA GLU A 59 -2.29 9.82 -1.36
C GLU A 59 -2.03 11.32 -1.16
N PRO A 60 -2.87 12.05 -0.39
CA PRO A 60 -2.64 13.46 -0.09
C PRO A 60 -1.50 13.66 0.92
N ILE A 61 -0.47 14.43 0.53
CA ILE A 61 0.68 14.78 1.37
C ILE A 61 0.63 16.25 1.74
N TRP A 62 0.64 16.53 3.04
CA TRP A 62 0.59 17.90 3.57
C TRP A 62 2.01 18.46 3.68
N ILE A 63 2.29 19.60 3.07
CA ILE A 63 3.61 20.24 3.18
C ILE A 63 3.44 21.56 3.93
N GLU A 64 4.08 21.65 5.08
CA GLU A 64 4.21 22.90 5.83
C GLU A 64 5.57 23.53 5.55
N TYR A 65 5.59 24.80 5.16
CA TYR A 65 6.84 25.56 5.02
C TYR A 65 6.70 26.97 5.57
N TYR A 66 7.79 27.48 6.13
CA TYR A 66 7.86 28.85 6.65
C TYR A 66 8.19 29.84 5.53
N ILE A 67 7.50 30.99 5.53
CA ILE A 67 7.75 32.11 4.62
C ILE A 67 8.37 33.26 5.43
N PRO A 68 9.71 33.44 5.40
CA PRO A 68 10.39 34.42 6.24
C PRO A 68 9.95 35.86 6.01
N LYS A 69 9.65 36.22 4.76
CA LYS A 69 9.20 37.58 4.39
C LYS A 69 7.85 37.95 5.00
N GLU A 70 7.02 36.95 5.26
CA GLU A 70 5.65 37.11 5.76
C GLU A 70 5.52 36.65 7.21
N SER A 71 6.62 36.21 7.84
CA SER A 71 6.69 35.66 9.19
C SER A 71 5.58 34.66 9.52
N ARG A 72 5.20 33.82 8.54
CA ARG A 72 4.09 32.86 8.68
C ARG A 72 4.41 31.49 8.08
N PHE A 73 3.68 30.48 8.53
CA PHE A 73 3.63 29.17 7.89
C PHE A 73 2.61 29.17 6.75
N ALA A 74 2.92 28.42 5.71
CA ALA A 74 2.01 28.10 4.62
C ALA A 74 1.89 26.59 4.50
N PHE A 75 0.68 26.15 4.16
CA PHE A 75 0.34 24.75 3.97
C PHE A 75 -0.03 24.53 2.50
N GLU A 76 0.51 23.48 1.91
CA GLU A 76 0.19 23.06 0.55
C GLU A 76 -0.06 21.56 0.55
N THR A 77 -1.15 21.12 -0.08
CA THR A 77 -1.41 19.69 -0.31
C THR A 77 -0.83 19.30 -1.66
N LYS A 78 0.09 18.34 -1.64
CA LYS A 78 0.58 17.64 -2.83
C LYS A 78 -0.02 16.24 -2.85
N TYR A 79 0.16 15.51 -3.95
CA TYR A 79 -0.34 14.14 -4.08
C TYR A 79 0.80 13.21 -4.46
N LEU A 80 0.94 12.13 -3.68
CA LEU A 80 1.82 11.01 -3.98
C LEU A 80 1.05 10.01 -4.85
N PHE A 81 1.53 9.81 -6.08
CA PHE A 81 0.94 8.87 -7.04
C PHE A 81 1.67 7.53 -6.96
N ILE A 82 0.99 6.50 -6.45
CA ILE A 82 1.57 5.18 -6.24
C ILE A 82 1.02 4.23 -7.29
N LEU A 83 1.88 3.74 -8.19
CA LEU A 83 1.50 2.77 -9.21
C LEU A 83 1.00 1.48 -8.56
N LEU A 84 -0.17 1.01 -9.00
CA LEU A 84 -0.77 -0.25 -8.56
C LEU A 84 -0.10 -1.42 -9.28
N VAL A 85 0.71 -2.16 -8.53
CA VAL A 85 1.43 -3.33 -9.02
C VAL A 85 0.69 -4.59 -8.60
N ASP A 86 0.15 -5.32 -9.57
CA ASP A 86 -0.49 -6.61 -9.29
C ASP A 86 0.59 -7.68 -8.99
N PRO A 87 0.32 -8.63 -8.08
CA PRO A 87 1.22 -9.76 -7.85
C PRO A 87 1.47 -10.56 -9.13
N GLN A 88 2.68 -11.13 -9.28
CA GLN A 88 3.02 -11.99 -10.42
C GLN A 88 2.39 -13.37 -10.26
N THR A 89 1.75 -13.91 -11.29
CA THR A 89 1.25 -15.29 -11.33
C THR A 89 2.35 -16.29 -11.75
N THR A 90 2.26 -17.50 -11.21
CA THR A 90 3.05 -18.67 -11.62
C THR A 90 2.14 -19.73 -12.22
N ASP A 91 2.70 -20.81 -12.74
CA ASP A 91 1.94 -21.97 -13.26
C ASP A 91 1.48 -22.95 -12.18
N GLU A 92 1.66 -22.59 -10.90
CA GLU A 92 1.22 -23.40 -9.76
C GLU A 92 -0.29 -23.31 -9.57
N GLU A 93 -0.89 -24.39 -9.02
CA GLU A 93 -2.35 -24.50 -8.83
C GLU A 93 -2.92 -23.39 -7.93
N CYS A 94 -2.14 -22.92 -6.96
CA CYS A 94 -2.53 -21.84 -6.04
C CYS A 94 -2.72 -20.47 -6.70
N ASP A 95 -2.30 -20.32 -7.96
CA ASP A 95 -2.48 -19.10 -8.74
C ASP A 95 -3.65 -19.21 -9.74
N LEU A 96 -4.29 -20.37 -9.87
CA LEU A 96 -5.36 -20.60 -10.87
C LEU A 96 -6.54 -19.63 -10.70
N ALA A 97 -7.05 -19.50 -9.47
CA ALA A 97 -8.16 -18.59 -9.19
C ALA A 97 -7.82 -17.13 -9.56
N ARG A 98 -6.55 -16.74 -9.37
CA ARG A 98 -6.07 -15.40 -9.70
C ARG A 98 -5.87 -15.19 -11.19
N LYS A 99 -5.36 -16.20 -11.91
CA LYS A 99 -5.27 -16.17 -13.38
C LYS A 99 -6.65 -16.00 -13.99
N GLU A 100 -7.63 -16.78 -13.53
CA GLU A 100 -9.01 -16.68 -13.99
C GLU A 100 -9.61 -15.28 -13.74
N ALA A 101 -9.42 -14.74 -12.53
CA ALA A 101 -9.88 -13.40 -12.19
C ALA A 101 -9.21 -12.31 -13.05
N GLN A 102 -7.90 -12.43 -13.31
CA GLN A 102 -7.16 -11.53 -14.19
C GLN A 102 -7.68 -11.55 -15.63
N GLU A 103 -7.89 -12.74 -16.20
CA GLU A 103 -8.42 -12.89 -17.56
C GLU A 103 -9.82 -12.29 -17.71
N LYS A 104 -10.65 -12.41 -16.67
CA LYS A 104 -12.02 -11.88 -16.66
C LYS A 104 -12.11 -10.42 -16.21
N ASN A 105 -11.01 -9.84 -15.70
CA ASN A 105 -10.99 -8.53 -15.05
C ASN A 105 -12.02 -8.47 -13.91
N GLU A 106 -11.89 -9.40 -12.97
CA GLU A 106 -12.76 -9.63 -11.82
C GLU A 106 -11.93 -9.74 -10.53
N ILE A 107 -12.58 -9.74 -9.37
CA ILE A 107 -11.89 -10.10 -8.12
C ILE A 107 -11.70 -11.63 -8.05
N VAL A 108 -10.74 -12.06 -7.25
CA VAL A 108 -10.72 -13.42 -6.70
C VAL A 108 -11.78 -13.49 -5.60
N ASP A 109 -12.92 -14.10 -5.93
CA ASP A 109 -14.07 -14.24 -5.04
C ASP A 109 -14.02 -15.56 -4.29
N VAL A 110 -13.64 -15.52 -3.01
CA VAL A 110 -13.49 -16.72 -2.17
C VAL A 110 -14.81 -17.49 -2.03
N PHE A 111 -15.94 -16.79 -1.88
CA PHE A 111 -17.26 -17.44 -1.79
C PHE A 111 -17.67 -18.04 -3.13
N GLY A 112 -17.52 -17.29 -4.23
CA GLY A 112 -17.78 -17.81 -5.58
C GLY A 112 -16.88 -19.01 -5.93
N TYR A 113 -15.66 -19.06 -5.41
CA TYR A 113 -14.77 -20.21 -5.54
C TYR A 113 -15.31 -21.44 -4.79
N MET A 114 -15.78 -21.28 -3.55
CA MET A 114 -16.40 -22.36 -2.78
C MET A 114 -17.61 -22.98 -3.48
N GLU A 115 -18.45 -22.16 -4.14
CA GLU A 115 -19.61 -22.64 -4.90
C GLU A 115 -19.23 -23.53 -6.08
N SER A 116 -18.12 -23.21 -6.75
CA SER A 116 -17.62 -23.93 -7.92
C SER A 116 -16.69 -25.10 -7.56
N HIS A 117 -16.11 -25.11 -6.37
CA HIS A 117 -15.17 -26.12 -5.89
C HIS A 117 -15.58 -26.68 -4.51
N PRO A 118 -16.63 -27.52 -4.44
CA PRO A 118 -17.15 -28.01 -3.16
C PRO A 118 -16.11 -28.72 -2.28
N ASP A 119 -15.12 -29.39 -2.89
CA ASP A 119 -14.05 -30.09 -2.16
C ASP A 119 -13.13 -29.15 -1.38
N SER A 120 -13.08 -27.85 -1.74
CA SER A 120 -12.27 -26.83 -1.07
C SER A 120 -12.93 -26.21 0.16
N ILE A 121 -14.27 -26.34 0.29
CA ILE A 121 -15.10 -25.64 1.29
C ILE A 121 -14.53 -25.79 2.69
N ARG A 122 -14.25 -27.02 3.12
CA ARG A 122 -13.79 -27.30 4.48
C ARG A 122 -12.48 -26.59 4.80
N LEU A 123 -11.50 -26.63 3.90
CA LEU A 123 -10.19 -26.00 4.12
C LEU A 123 -10.31 -24.47 4.17
N ILE A 124 -11.16 -23.91 3.31
CA ILE A 124 -11.43 -22.47 3.25
C ILE A 124 -12.14 -22.00 4.54
N GLU A 125 -13.18 -22.71 4.98
CA GLU A 125 -13.90 -22.43 6.23
C GLU A 125 -13.01 -22.48 7.45
N ASP A 126 -12.20 -23.53 7.59
CA ASP A 126 -11.26 -23.69 8.70
C ASP A 126 -10.20 -22.56 8.70
N SER A 127 -9.69 -22.19 7.52
CA SER A 127 -8.66 -21.16 7.36
C SER A 127 -9.18 -19.74 7.64
N TYR A 128 -10.40 -19.45 7.19
CA TYR A 128 -11.00 -18.11 7.25
C TYR A 128 -12.07 -17.97 8.32
N HIS A 129 -12.15 -18.89 9.29
CA HIS A 129 -13.21 -18.88 10.31
C HIS A 129 -13.45 -17.52 10.97
N SER A 130 -12.40 -16.74 11.22
CA SER A 130 -12.48 -15.41 11.87
C SER A 130 -12.79 -14.26 10.90
N THR A 131 -12.62 -14.46 9.60
CA THR A 131 -12.78 -13.43 8.55
C THR A 131 -13.85 -13.80 7.51
N MET A 132 -14.56 -14.92 7.70
CA MET A 132 -15.51 -15.45 6.73
C MET A 132 -16.62 -14.44 6.39
N SER A 133 -17.13 -13.73 7.39
CA SER A 133 -18.16 -12.70 7.18
C SER A 133 -17.67 -11.53 6.30
N MET A 134 -16.37 -11.20 6.33
CA MET A 134 -15.79 -10.19 5.45
C MET A 134 -15.80 -10.68 4.00
N HIS A 135 -15.40 -11.94 3.77
CA HIS A 135 -15.46 -12.56 2.46
C HIS A 135 -16.88 -12.61 1.90
N GLU A 136 -17.85 -12.99 2.74
CA GLU A 136 -19.27 -13.04 2.36
C GLU A 136 -19.78 -11.66 1.96
N THR A 137 -19.46 -10.63 2.75
CA THR A 137 -19.87 -9.25 2.48
C THR A 137 -19.24 -8.75 1.18
N ILE A 138 -17.95 -9.01 0.94
CA ILE A 138 -17.27 -8.64 -0.31
C ILE A 138 -17.93 -9.32 -1.50
N HIS A 139 -18.24 -10.62 -1.41
CA HIS A 139 -18.94 -11.37 -2.44
C HIS A 139 -20.29 -10.72 -2.80
N HIS A 140 -21.11 -10.41 -1.79
CA HIS A 140 -22.43 -9.81 -1.98
C HIS A 140 -22.34 -8.42 -2.64
N ILE A 141 -21.41 -7.58 -2.18
CA ILE A 141 -21.17 -6.26 -2.77
C ILE A 141 -20.74 -6.40 -4.24
N TYR A 142 -19.80 -7.32 -4.52
CA TYR A 142 -19.30 -7.56 -5.86
C TYR A 142 -20.41 -8.04 -6.81
N ARG A 143 -21.20 -9.03 -6.40
CA ARG A 143 -22.35 -9.54 -7.17
C ARG A 143 -23.37 -8.44 -7.44
N ASN A 144 -23.77 -7.71 -6.41
CA ASN A 144 -24.73 -6.61 -6.56
C ASN A 144 -24.21 -5.55 -7.54
N TYR A 145 -22.95 -5.13 -7.42
CA TYR A 145 -22.34 -4.18 -8.36
C TYR A 145 -22.35 -4.70 -9.80
N LYS A 146 -22.02 -5.98 -10.02
CA LYS A 146 -21.98 -6.59 -11.36
C LYS A 146 -23.37 -6.74 -11.98
N GLU A 147 -24.39 -7.00 -11.17
CA GLU A 147 -25.76 -7.23 -11.64
C GLU A 147 -26.56 -5.93 -11.83
N THR A 148 -26.43 -4.98 -10.91
CA THR A 148 -27.26 -3.77 -10.85
C THR A 148 -26.51 -2.49 -11.18
N GLY A 149 -25.17 -2.51 -11.13
CA GLY A 149 -24.34 -1.32 -11.23
C GLY A 149 -24.34 -0.45 -9.96
N ALA A 150 -24.90 -0.94 -8.84
CA ALA A 150 -24.92 -0.20 -7.58
C ALA A 150 -23.50 0.04 -7.04
N THR A 151 -23.17 1.29 -6.74
CA THR A 151 -21.81 1.71 -6.35
C THR A 151 -21.65 2.06 -4.87
N GLU A 152 -22.76 2.05 -4.13
CA GLU A 152 -22.86 2.57 -2.75
C GLU A 152 -21.88 1.88 -1.79
N ASP A 153 -21.75 0.55 -1.92
CA ASP A 153 -20.97 -0.28 -1.00
C ASP A 153 -19.55 -0.59 -1.49
N LEU A 154 -19.13 -0.07 -2.65
CA LEU A 154 -17.82 -0.40 -3.22
C LEU A 154 -16.65 0.03 -2.33
N LYS A 155 -16.81 1.13 -1.59
CA LYS A 155 -15.80 1.56 -0.60
C LYS A 155 -15.71 0.55 0.55
N THR A 156 -16.84 0.01 0.98
CA THR A 156 -16.89 -1.03 2.01
C THR A 156 -16.14 -2.28 1.54
N ALA A 157 -16.33 -2.73 0.30
CA ALA A 157 -15.57 -3.85 -0.25
C ALA A 157 -14.06 -3.58 -0.28
N CYS A 158 -13.65 -2.35 -0.65
CA CYS A 158 -12.25 -1.93 -0.60
C CYS A 158 -11.68 -2.01 0.82
N TYR A 159 -12.37 -1.44 1.82
CA TYR A 159 -11.91 -1.43 3.22
C TYR A 159 -11.91 -2.81 3.88
N LEU A 160 -12.87 -3.68 3.54
CA LEU A 160 -12.86 -5.06 4.00
C LEU A 160 -11.68 -5.83 3.38
N THR A 161 -11.40 -5.61 2.09
CA THR A 161 -10.23 -6.21 1.42
C THR A 161 -8.92 -5.73 2.07
N GLU A 162 -8.85 -4.46 2.44
CA GLU A 162 -7.75 -3.92 3.22
C GLU A 162 -7.62 -4.59 4.60
N ALA A 163 -8.73 -4.76 5.32
CA ALA A 163 -8.71 -5.44 6.62
C ALA A 163 -8.20 -6.90 6.50
N LEU A 164 -8.57 -7.60 5.43
CA LEU A 164 -8.14 -8.97 5.16
C LEU A 164 -6.62 -9.09 4.98
N LEU A 165 -5.92 -8.07 4.48
CA LEU A 165 -4.46 -8.08 4.34
C LEU A 165 -3.75 -8.34 5.68
N LYS A 166 -4.35 -7.97 6.81
CA LYS A 166 -3.79 -8.16 8.15
C LYS A 166 -3.81 -9.62 8.61
N TYR A 167 -4.66 -10.45 7.98
CA TYR A 167 -4.88 -11.85 8.33
C TYR A 167 -4.29 -12.83 7.30
N GLU A 168 -3.77 -12.32 6.17
CA GLU A 168 -3.08 -13.10 5.16
C GLU A 168 -1.56 -13.22 5.45
N PRO A 169 -0.90 -14.31 5.01
CA PRO A 169 -1.47 -15.46 4.32
C PRO A 169 -2.13 -16.49 5.25
N THR A 170 -3.28 -17.04 4.87
CA THR A 170 -3.85 -18.25 5.51
C THR A 170 -3.45 -19.53 4.80
N ILE A 171 -3.80 -20.71 5.36
CA ILE A 171 -3.55 -22.00 4.68
C ILE A 171 -4.29 -22.04 3.34
N ALA A 172 -5.60 -21.71 3.33
CA ALA A 172 -6.36 -21.58 2.09
C ALA A 172 -5.78 -20.52 1.15
N GLY A 173 -5.30 -19.39 1.66
CA GLY A 173 -4.60 -18.37 0.87
C GLY A 173 -3.36 -18.92 0.16
N LEU A 174 -2.56 -19.75 0.84
CA LEU A 174 -1.39 -20.39 0.23
C LEU A 174 -1.75 -21.52 -0.74
N THR A 175 -2.86 -22.23 -0.50
CA THR A 175 -3.29 -23.37 -1.31
C THR A 175 -4.04 -22.97 -2.57
N TYR A 176 -4.94 -21.99 -2.49
CA TYR A 176 -5.88 -21.65 -3.56
C TYR A 176 -5.81 -20.20 -4.05
N PHE A 177 -5.39 -19.26 -3.19
CA PHE A 177 -5.56 -17.83 -3.43
C PHE A 177 -4.27 -17.05 -3.19
N ARG A 178 -3.15 -17.43 -3.82
CA ARG A 178 -1.88 -16.76 -3.51
C ARG A 178 -1.94 -15.26 -3.84
N ASP A 179 -1.61 -14.42 -2.85
CA ASP A 179 -1.57 -12.96 -2.93
C ASP A 179 -2.85 -12.28 -3.45
N TYR A 180 -3.99 -12.97 -3.40
CA TYR A 180 -5.25 -12.46 -3.96
C TYR A 180 -5.73 -11.16 -3.29
N SER A 181 -5.45 -10.96 -2.01
CA SER A 181 -5.89 -9.78 -1.26
C SER A 181 -5.28 -8.49 -1.82
N ILE A 182 -4.01 -8.52 -2.23
CA ILE A 182 -3.35 -7.40 -2.91
C ILE A 182 -3.96 -7.17 -4.29
N TYR A 183 -4.19 -8.25 -5.04
CA TYR A 183 -4.83 -8.17 -6.35
C TYR A 183 -6.24 -7.56 -6.27
N ASN A 184 -7.06 -8.06 -5.35
CA ASN A 184 -8.41 -7.55 -5.10
C ASN A 184 -8.39 -6.09 -4.63
N LEU A 185 -7.43 -5.71 -3.77
CA LEU A 185 -7.28 -4.32 -3.35
C LEU A 185 -7.04 -3.43 -4.58
N ASN A 186 -6.08 -3.80 -5.43
CA ASN A 186 -5.80 -3.03 -6.64
C ASN A 186 -7.03 -2.98 -7.58
N TYR A 187 -7.77 -4.08 -7.71
CA TYR A 187 -9.03 -4.10 -8.46
C TYR A 187 -10.04 -3.07 -7.94
N TRP A 188 -10.24 -3.01 -6.62
CA TRP A 188 -11.17 -2.06 -6.02
C TRP A 188 -10.71 -0.61 -6.20
N ILE A 189 -9.42 -0.33 -5.98
CA ILE A 189 -8.83 1.00 -6.21
C ILE A 189 -9.06 1.44 -7.67
N ARG A 190 -8.73 0.59 -8.66
CA ARG A 190 -8.98 0.88 -10.09
C ARG A 190 -10.47 1.10 -10.38
N THR A 191 -11.34 0.32 -9.75
CA THR A 191 -12.80 0.45 -9.92
C THR A 191 -13.32 1.76 -9.35
N LEU A 192 -12.92 2.13 -8.14
CA LEU A 192 -13.27 3.41 -7.52
C LEU A 192 -12.71 4.60 -8.33
N ASN A 193 -11.46 4.50 -8.82
CA ASN A 193 -10.86 5.49 -9.71
C ASN A 193 -11.65 5.68 -11.02
N ARG A 194 -12.05 4.58 -11.67
CA ARG A 194 -12.90 4.62 -12.89
C ARG A 194 -14.23 5.33 -12.63
N LEU A 195 -14.83 5.07 -11.47
CA LEU A 195 -16.10 5.66 -11.06
C LEU A 195 -15.94 7.07 -10.46
N LYS A 196 -14.71 7.56 -10.31
CA LYS A 196 -14.38 8.85 -9.66
C LYS A 196 -14.98 8.96 -8.26
N ILE A 197 -14.98 7.85 -7.52
CA ILE A 197 -15.42 7.81 -6.13
C ILE A 197 -14.20 8.07 -5.25
N ASP A 198 -14.29 9.06 -4.37
CA ASP A 198 -13.22 9.36 -3.41
C ASP A 198 -13.19 8.33 -2.27
N PHE A 199 -11.98 7.89 -1.92
CA PHE A 199 -11.68 6.97 -0.82
C PHE A 199 -10.29 7.25 -0.29
N ALA A 200 -9.98 6.70 0.89
CA ALA A 200 -8.65 6.75 1.49
C ALA A 200 -8.32 5.37 2.05
N LEU A 201 -7.04 5.02 2.05
CA LEU A 201 -6.54 3.76 2.61
C LEU A 201 -5.87 4.02 3.97
N GLU A 202 -5.70 2.97 4.77
CA GLU A 202 -4.89 3.03 5.98
C GLU A 202 -3.42 3.27 5.65
N ASP A 203 -2.72 4.00 6.52
CA ASP A 203 -1.29 4.30 6.38
C ASP A 203 -0.42 3.04 6.15
N ALA A 204 -0.78 1.93 6.79
CA ALA A 204 -0.09 0.65 6.63
C ALA A 204 -0.24 0.09 5.19
N THR A 205 -1.40 0.26 4.59
CA THR A 205 -1.71 -0.16 3.22
C THR A 205 -1.02 0.74 2.21
N VAL A 206 -1.03 2.05 2.43
CA VAL A 206 -0.28 3.00 1.59
C VAL A 206 1.22 2.66 1.62
N SER A 207 1.75 2.34 2.80
CA SER A 207 3.14 1.87 2.95
C SER A 207 3.42 0.60 2.14
N LEU A 208 2.48 -0.36 2.14
CA LEU A 208 2.59 -1.58 1.35
C LEU A 208 2.61 -1.29 -0.15
N LEU A 209 1.74 -0.40 -0.64
CA LEU A 209 1.69 -0.01 -2.05
C LEU A 209 2.99 0.68 -2.49
N ILE A 210 3.53 1.60 -1.67
CA ILE A 210 4.85 2.24 -1.92
C ILE A 210 5.94 1.19 -2.04
N LYS A 211 5.98 0.22 -1.11
CA LYS A 211 6.96 -0.87 -1.13
C LYS A 211 6.87 -1.70 -2.41
N ARG A 212 5.67 -2.12 -2.81
CA ARG A 212 5.43 -2.91 -4.03
C ARG A 212 5.86 -2.15 -5.28
N ARG A 213 5.54 -0.86 -5.37
CA ARG A 213 6.02 0.02 -6.44
C ARG A 213 7.55 0.04 -6.48
N ASN A 214 8.21 0.23 -5.34
CA ASN A 214 9.67 0.33 -5.29
C ASN A 214 10.35 -1.00 -5.67
N GLU A 215 9.81 -2.13 -5.24
CA GLU A 215 10.29 -3.45 -5.66
C GLU A 215 10.22 -3.62 -7.19
N LEU A 216 9.13 -3.17 -7.83
CA LEU A 216 9.04 -3.17 -9.29
C LEU A 216 10.12 -2.29 -9.94
N TRP A 217 10.34 -1.08 -9.42
CA TRP A 217 11.37 -0.16 -9.90
C TRP A 217 12.77 -0.76 -9.81
N GLU A 218 13.08 -1.45 -8.70
CA GLU A 218 14.35 -2.15 -8.51
C GLU A 218 14.50 -3.33 -9.47
N ILE A 219 13.47 -4.16 -9.62
CA ILE A 219 13.49 -5.34 -10.51
C ILE A 219 13.70 -4.92 -11.97
N GLU A 220 13.03 -3.86 -12.40
CA GLU A 220 13.12 -3.35 -13.77
C GLU A 220 14.30 -2.39 -13.99
N ASN A 221 15.08 -2.09 -12.95
CA ASN A 221 16.19 -1.15 -12.99
C ASN A 221 15.79 0.21 -13.62
N ARG A 222 14.63 0.74 -13.20
CA ARG A 222 14.12 2.05 -13.63
C ARG A 222 14.94 3.18 -12.99
N GLU A 223 14.93 4.35 -13.62
CA GLU A 223 15.56 5.54 -13.05
C GLU A 223 14.88 5.94 -11.72
N GLU A 224 15.68 6.48 -10.79
CA GLU A 224 15.18 7.00 -9.51
C GLU A 224 14.22 8.17 -9.77
N ASP A 225 13.07 8.15 -9.11
CA ASP A 225 12.07 9.21 -9.17
C ASP A 225 12.20 10.07 -7.92
N GLU A 226 13.03 11.12 -7.98
CA GLU A 226 13.34 11.97 -6.84
C GLU A 226 12.09 12.62 -6.21
N ASP A 227 11.10 12.98 -7.03
CA ASP A 227 9.88 13.63 -6.59
C ASP A 227 9.00 12.64 -5.82
N PHE A 228 8.86 11.41 -6.34
CA PHE A 228 8.19 10.32 -5.62
C PHE A 228 8.90 10.01 -4.30
N ASP A 229 10.23 9.88 -4.31
CA ASP A 229 11.00 9.52 -3.14
C ASP A 229 10.88 10.55 -2.02
N LEU A 230 10.82 11.84 -2.36
CA LEU A 230 10.62 12.93 -1.41
C LEU A 230 9.20 12.93 -0.83
N LEU A 231 8.18 12.75 -1.68
CA LEU A 231 6.78 12.68 -1.22
C LEU A 231 6.52 11.43 -0.37
N ALA A 232 7.10 10.28 -0.72
CA ALA A 232 7.04 9.05 0.06
C ALA A 232 7.77 9.21 1.41
N ALA A 233 8.90 9.91 1.44
CA ALA A 233 9.58 10.21 2.70
C ALA A 233 8.71 11.10 3.62
N LEU A 234 8.09 12.15 3.08
CA LEU A 234 7.15 13.01 3.82
C LEU A 234 5.96 12.21 4.36
N PHE A 235 5.38 11.33 3.55
CA PHE A 235 4.33 10.41 3.97
C PHE A 235 4.75 9.60 5.21
N PHE A 236 5.91 8.93 5.16
CA PHE A 236 6.36 8.09 6.27
C PHE A 236 6.60 8.87 7.56
N GLU A 237 7.02 10.14 7.48
CA GLU A 237 7.16 10.99 8.66
C GLU A 237 5.84 11.38 9.29
N GLN A 238 4.81 11.60 8.47
CA GLN A 238 3.48 12.00 8.90
C GLN A 238 2.68 10.82 9.47
N ALA A 239 2.68 9.70 8.75
CA ALA A 239 1.96 8.50 9.12
C ALA A 239 2.60 7.78 10.33
N PHE A 240 3.92 7.89 10.50
CA PHE A 240 4.64 7.16 11.55
C PHE A 240 5.66 8.04 12.31
N PRO A 241 5.19 9.08 13.04
CA PRO A 241 6.06 10.08 13.67
C PRO A 241 7.04 9.51 14.71
N ASN A 242 6.72 8.34 15.29
CA ASN A 242 7.54 7.68 16.30
C ASN A 242 8.49 6.60 15.76
N ARG A 243 8.59 6.39 14.43
CA ARG A 243 9.58 5.46 13.85
C ARG A 243 11.00 5.98 14.14
N GLY A 244 11.68 5.32 15.07
CA GLY A 244 13.03 5.69 15.55
C GLY A 244 13.10 6.18 16.99
N ALA A 245 11.96 6.40 17.68
CA ALA A 245 11.96 6.71 19.10
C ALA A 245 12.28 5.47 19.97
N GLY A 246 11.99 4.26 19.47
CA GLY A 246 12.30 2.99 20.14
C GLY A 246 13.72 2.45 19.88
N GLU A 247 14.48 3.02 18.94
CA GLU A 247 15.90 2.65 18.72
C GLU A 247 16.84 3.41 19.66
N LEU A 248 16.36 4.44 20.35
CA LEU A 248 17.05 5.03 21.50
C LEU A 248 16.76 4.15 22.72
N SER A 249 17.34 2.95 22.74
CA SER A 249 17.50 2.24 24.00
C SER A 249 18.33 3.12 24.95
N SER A 250 18.03 3.03 26.24
CA SER A 250 18.74 3.75 27.31
C SER A 250 20.26 3.58 27.30
N ASP A 251 20.79 2.60 26.55
CA ASP A 251 22.24 2.35 26.42
C ASP A 251 22.96 3.42 25.59
N ASP A 252 22.28 4.14 24.67
CA ASP A 252 22.91 5.24 23.91
C ASP A 252 23.04 6.54 24.73
N MET A 253 22.37 6.64 25.88
CA MET A 253 22.53 7.77 26.82
C MET A 253 23.70 7.62 27.80
N LEU A 254 24.35 6.45 27.84
CA LEU A 254 25.50 6.18 28.73
C LEU A 254 26.86 6.46 28.06
N LEU A 255 26.89 6.98 26.83
CA LEU A 255 28.13 7.38 26.15
C LEU A 255 28.53 8.85 26.43
N PHE A 256 27.87 9.52 27.38
CA PHE A 256 28.20 10.87 27.82
C PHE A 256 28.35 10.98 29.36
N GLU A 257 28.97 9.98 29.99
CA GLU A 257 29.65 10.15 31.30
C GLU A 257 31.16 9.93 31.17
#